data_AF-A0A2M9CX26-F1
#
_entry.id   AF-A0A2M9CX26-F1
#
_cell.length_a   1.000
_cell.length_b   1.000
_cell.length_c   1.000
_cell.angle_alpha   90.00
_cell.angle_beta   90.00
_cell.angle_gamma   90.00
#
_symmetry.space_group_name_H-M   'P 1'
#
loop_
_entity.id
_entity.type
_entity.pdbx_description
1 polymer ?
#
loop_
_entity_poly.entity_id
_entity_poly.type
_entity_poly.pdbx_seq_one_letter_code
_entity_poly.pdbx_strand_id
1 'polypeptide(L)' 'MLIIDAKECENIDKALKKYKKKFEKARILQQLRERQAYVKPSVKRRNEIQRAIYRAKIAAGKIEKK' A
#
# COMPACT_ATOMS: atom_id res chain seq x y z
N MET A 1 -9.89 -12.72 3.45
CA MET A 1 -9.35 -13.30 4.69
C MET A 1 -7.98 -13.89 4.37
N LEU A 2 -6.93 -13.53 5.12
CA LEU A 2 -5.58 -14.05 4.83
C LEU A 2 -5.40 -15.39 5.54
N ILE A 3 -5.42 -16.47 4.77
CA ILE A 3 -5.23 -17.83 5.27
C ILE A 3 -3.77 -18.23 5.08
N ILE A 4 -3.20 -18.86 6.11
CA ILE A 4 -1.87 -19.45 6.09
C ILE A 4 -1.98 -20.85 6.67
N ASP A 5 -1.45 -21.81 5.92
CA ASP A 5 -1.39 -23.19 6.37
C ASP A 5 -0.26 -23.37 7.37
N ALA A 6 -0.63 -23.68 8.60
CA ALA A 6 0.31 -23.97 9.69
C ALA A 6 1.12 -25.25 9.41
N LYS A 7 0.57 -26.20 8.63
CA LYS A 7 1.25 -27.46 8.26
C LYS A 7 2.51 -27.25 7.43
N GLU A 8 2.62 -26.15 6.67
CA GLU A 8 3.83 -25.85 5.88
C GLU A 8 4.91 -25.07 6.67
N CYS A 9 4.61 -24.66 7.91
CA CYS A 9 5.51 -23.89 8.73
C CYS A 9 5.85 -24.68 9.98
N GLU A 10 6.99 -25.37 9.97
CA GLU A 10 7.51 -26.19 11.07
C GLU A 10 7.51 -25.47 12.44
N ASN A 11 7.60 -24.13 12.43
CA ASN A 11 7.55 -23.29 13.64
C ASN A 11 6.53 -22.14 13.49
N ILE A 12 5.83 -21.82 14.58
CA ILE A 12 4.82 -20.76 14.72
C ILE A 12 5.38 -19.39 14.32
N ASP A 13 6.63 -19.10 14.70
CA ASP A 13 7.27 -17.81 14.40
C ASP A 13 7.40 -17.56 12.89
N LYS A 14 7.70 -18.61 12.12
CA LYS A 14 7.78 -18.54 10.65
C LYS A 14 6.39 -18.27 10.05
N ALA A 15 5.33 -18.88 10.61
CA ALA A 15 3.96 -18.65 10.19
C ALA A 15 3.52 -17.19 10.45
N LEU A 16 3.82 -16.65 11.63
CA LEU A 16 3.52 -15.25 11.98
C LEU A 16 4.25 -14.26 11.06
N LYS A 17 5.52 -14.52 10.74
CA LYS A 17 6.28 -13.67 9.80
C LYS A 17 5.69 -13.71 8.38
N LYS A 18 5.29 -14.89 7.89
CA LYS A 18 4.57 -15.03 6.60
C LYS A 18 3.22 -14.29 6.64
N TYR A 19 2.49 -14.35 7.76
CA TYR A 19 1.24 -13.61 7.96
C TYR A 19 1.43 -12.12 7.84
N LYS A 20 2.38 -11.58 8.61
CA LYS A 20 2.70 -10.16 8.57
C LYS A 20 3.06 -9.71 7.15
N LYS A 21 3.90 -10.47 6.44
CA LYS A 21 4.27 -10.15 5.05
C LYS A 21 3.08 -10.21 4.09
N LYS A 22 2.19 -11.20 4.23
CA LYS A 22 0.93 -11.28 3.45
C LYS A 22 -0.01 -10.11 3.77
N PHE A 23 -0.12 -9.71 5.04
CA PHE A 23 -0.93 -8.58 5.50
C PHE A 23 -0.44 -7.24 4.94
N GLU A 24 0.87 -7.00 5.00
CA GLU A 24 1.51 -5.82 4.41
C GLU A 24 1.35 -5.78 2.88
N LYS A 25 1.54 -6.92 2.20
CA LYS A 25 1.35 -7.03 0.75
C LYS A 25 -0.10 -6.75 0.33
N ALA A 26 -1.06 -7.20 1.13
CA ALA A 26 -2.49 -6.94 0.89
C ALA A 26 -2.89 -5.48 1.15
N ARG A 27 -2.02 -4.65 1.77
CA ARG A 27 -2.25 -3.23 2.07
C ARG A 27 -3.56 -2.95 2.81
N ILE A 28 -4.03 -3.91 3.61
CA ILE A 28 -5.31 -3.83 4.33
C ILE A 28 -5.34 -2.61 5.25
N LEU A 29 -4.23 -2.35 5.95
CA LEU A 29 -4.12 -1.21 6.87
C LEU A 29 -4.19 0.14 6.15
N GLN A 30 -3.69 0.23 4.90
CA GLN A 30 -3.83 1.43 4.09
C GLN A 30 -5.30 1.63 3.66
N GLN A 31 -5.96 0.57 3.20
CA GLN A 31 -7.36 0.63 2.79
C GLN A 31 -8.29 0.99 3.95
N LEU A 32 -8.02 0.47 5.16
CA LEU A 32 -8.77 0.84 6.36
C LEU A 32 -8.64 2.33 6.65
N ARG A 33 -7.41 2.86 6.65
CA ARG A 33 -7.16 4.31 6.84
C ARG A 33 -7.84 5.16 5.77
N GLU A 34 -7.79 4.75 4.51
CA GLU A 34 -8.45 5.47 3.41
C GLU A 34 -9.98 5.47 3.53
N ARG A 35 -10.57 4.45 4.15
CA ARG A 35 -12.03 4.33 4.35
C ARG A 35 -12.54 4.97 5.63
N GLN A 36 -11.67 5.41 6.53
CA GLN A 36 -12.09 6.07 7.79
C GLN A 36 -12.85 7.38 7.55
N ALA A 37 -12.60 8.07 6.44
CA ALA A 37 -13.26 9.31 6.09
C ALA A 37 -13.76 9.29 4.65
N TYR A 38 -14.90 9.95 4.40
CA TYR A 38 -15.39 10.15 3.04
C TYR A 38 -14.54 11.19 2.31
N VAL A 39 -13.98 10.78 1.16
CA VAL A 39 -13.25 11.67 0.25
C VAL A 39 -14.07 11.86 -1.01
N LYS A 40 -14.43 13.10 -1.33
CA LYS A 40 -15.16 13.43 -2.56
C LYS A 40 -14.39 12.92 -3.79
N PRO A 41 -15.07 12.38 -4.82
CA PRO A 41 -14.40 11.85 -6.03
C PRO A 41 -13.50 12.88 -6.72
N SER A 42 -13.89 14.15 -6.73
CA SER A 42 -13.11 15.26 -7.30
C SER A 42 -11.78 15.48 -6.57
N VAL A 43 -11.77 15.36 -5.24
CA VAL A 43 -10.56 15.51 -4.43
C VAL A 43 -9.61 14.33 -4.66
N LYS A 44 -10.15 13.11 -4.72
CA LYS A 44 -9.36 11.91 -5.04
C LYS A 44 -8.68 12.04 -6.41
N ARG A 45 -9.44 12.44 -7.44
CA ARG A 45 -8.92 12.65 -8.80
C ARG A 45 -7.84 13.73 -8.86
N ARG A 46 -8.01 14.83 -8.12
CA ARG A 46 -7.01 15.90 -8.05
C ARG A 46 -5.68 15.39 -7.48
N ASN A 47 -5.72 14.62 -6.40
CA ASN A 47 -4.53 14.03 -5.77
C ASN A 47 -3.81 13.04 -6.71
N GLU A 48 -4.56 12.25 -7.48
CA GLU A 48 -4.00 11.36 -8.51
C GLU A 48 -3.23 12.13 -9.58
N ILE A 49 -3.82 13.20 -10.11
CA ILE A 49 -3.21 14.04 -11.16
C ILE A 49 -1.95 14.73 -10.62
N GLN A 50 -2.02 15.34 -9.44
CA GLN A 50 -0.87 15.99 -8.82
C GLN A 50 0.31 15.01 -8.64
N ARG A 51 0.02 13.79 -8.16
CA ARG A 51 1.02 12.74 -8.02
C ARG A 51 1.61 12.30 -9.36
N ALA A 52 0.80 12.22 -10.41
CA ALA A 52 1.26 11.88 -11.76
C ALA A 52 2.17 12.98 -12.33
N ILE A 53 1.78 14.25 -12.20
CA ILE A 53 2.60 15.39 -12.62
C ILE A 53 3.95 15.40 -11.91
N TYR A 54 3.96 15.19 -10.58
CA TYR A 54 5.20 15.11 -9.81
C TYR A 54 6.13 14.01 -10.32
N ARG A 55 5.60 12.80 -10.58
CA ARG A 55 6.36 11.69 -11.15
C ARG A 55 6.90 12.00 -12.55
N ALA A 56 6.09 12.62 -13.41
CA ALA A 56 6.50 13.01 -14.76
C ALA A 56 7.63 14.06 -14.73
N LYS A 57 7.55 15.04 -13.83
CA LYS A 57 8.59 16.05 -13.65
C LYS A 57 9.92 15.46 -13.16
N ILE A 58 9.88 14.48 -12.25
CA ILE A 58 11.07 13.72 -11.83
C ILE A 58 11.67 12.96 -13.02
N ALA A 59 10.85 12.22 -13.77
CA ALA A 59 11.33 11.46 -14.93
C ALA A 59 11.95 12.35 -16.02
N ALA A 60 11.43 13.56 -16.19
CA ALA A 60 11.95 14.57 -17.10
C ALA A 60 13.19 15.31 -16.57
N GLY A 61 13.72 14.97 -15.39
CA GLY A 61 14.90 15.61 -14.80
C GLY A 61 14.70 17.06 -14.34
N LYS A 62 13.44 17.55 -14.32
CA LYS A 62 13.10 18.94 -13.92
C LYS A 62 13.08 19.13 -12.40
N ILE A 63 13.15 18.05 -11.64
CA ILE A 63 13.16 18.02 -10.17
C ILE A 63 14.18 16.99 -9.73
N GLU A 64 15.23 17.42 -9.04
CA GLU A 64 16.16 16.51 -8.37
C GLU A 64 15.46 15.85 -7.17
N LYS A 65 15.60 14.52 -7.05
CA LYS A 65 15.25 13.85 -5.80
C LYS A 65 16.28 14.27 -4.76
N LYS A 66 15.85 15.07 -3.79
CA LYS A 66 16.61 15.32 -2.57
C LYS A 66 16.77 14.02 -1.76
#